data_AF-A0A849R001-F1
#
_entry.id   AF-A0A849R001-F1
#
_cell.length_a   1.000
_cell.length_b   1.000
_cell.length_c   1.000
_cell.angle_alpha   90.00
_cell.angle_beta   90.00
_cell.angle_gamma   90.00
#
_symmetry.space_group_name_H-M   'P 1'
#
loop_
_entity.id
_entity.type
_entity.pdbx_description
1 polymer ?
#
loop_
_entity_poly.entity_id
_entity_poly.type
_entity_poly.pdbx_seq_one_letter_code
_entity_poly.pdbx_strand_id
1 'polypeptide(L)'
;MELGEKVIIGLVVVVTLAVIIGAVIGAVVIMPTMMEEMQKPESCASNCHEMQPFYDSLMVSPHAEVDCHECHKPHKPELFLYIGEALHHAEWMAEGKSFEEMAEEVENKPPASPKNEYCLECHNGEEAMKVLENIGDPTIMCFNCHKTIKHTAHEISEYAAYESPSYAGYECVACHDDHNVDVTAETCMVCHPPEKHKDM
;
A
#
# COMPACT_ATOMS: atom_id res chain seq x y z
N MET A 1 -16.21 -58.42 13.90
CA MET A 1 -16.47 -57.05 14.39
C MET A 1 -17.59 -57.08 15.39
N GLU A 2 -17.27 -56.75 16.63
CA GLU A 2 -18.25 -56.58 17.70
C GLU A 2 -19.10 -55.33 17.45
N LEU A 3 -20.30 -55.26 18.02
CA LEU A 3 -21.25 -54.17 17.80
C LEU A 3 -20.62 -52.79 18.12
N GLY A 4 -19.76 -52.73 19.15
CA GLY A 4 -19.05 -51.50 19.55
C GLY A 4 -18.06 -51.00 18.49
N GLU A 5 -17.37 -51.90 17.79
CA GLU A 5 -16.39 -51.55 16.75
C GLU A 5 -17.07 -50.90 15.53
N LYS A 6 -18.22 -51.45 15.12
CA LYS A 6 -19.02 -50.89 14.02
C LYS A 6 -19.59 -49.50 14.35
N VAL A 7 -19.98 -49.28 15.62
CA VAL A 7 -20.47 -47.98 16.08
C VAL A 7 -19.36 -46.93 16.09
N ILE A 8 -18.16 -47.29 16.57
CA ILE A 8 -17.00 -46.38 16.57
C ILE A 8 -16.61 -46.02 15.14
N ILE A 9 -16.51 -47.01 14.24
CA ILE A 9 -16.16 -46.76 12.82
C ILE A 9 -17.22 -45.86 12.16
N GLY A 10 -18.52 -46.14 12.39
CA GLY A 10 -19.60 -45.31 11.84
C GLY A 10 -19.53 -43.87 12.34
N LEU A 11 -19.24 -43.66 13.62
CA LEU A 11 -19.15 -42.33 14.22
C LEU A 11 -17.93 -41.56 13.68
N VAL A 12 -16.77 -42.21 13.57
CA VAL A 12 -15.57 -41.61 12.94
C VAL A 12 -15.87 -41.20 11.51
N VAL A 13 -16.47 -42.07 10.70
CA VAL A 13 -16.81 -41.76 9.30
C VAL A 13 -17.75 -40.55 9.22
N VAL A 14 -18.80 -40.49 10.04
CA VAL A 14 -19.75 -39.37 10.04
C VAL A 14 -19.08 -38.06 10.45
N VAL A 15 -18.25 -38.08 11.50
CA VAL A 15 -17.52 -36.89 11.95
C VAL A 15 -16.53 -36.43 10.89
N THR A 16 -15.76 -37.34 10.29
CA THR A 16 -14.82 -37.00 9.22
C THR A 16 -15.54 -36.43 8.00
N LEU A 17 -16.67 -37.03 7.58
CA LEU A 17 -17.48 -36.50 6.48
C LEU A 17 -18.05 -35.12 6.81
N ALA A 18 -18.54 -34.91 8.02
CA ALA A 18 -19.06 -33.61 8.46
C ALA A 18 -17.96 -32.52 8.45
N VAL A 19 -16.74 -32.84 8.91
CA VAL A 19 -15.59 -31.92 8.86
C VAL A 19 -15.19 -31.61 7.43
N ILE A 20 -15.12 -32.62 6.55
CA ILE A 20 -14.77 -32.40 5.14
C ILE A 20 -15.83 -31.55 4.46
N ILE A 21 -17.12 -31.86 4.64
CA ILE A 21 -18.22 -31.08 4.07
C ILE A 21 -18.17 -29.64 4.60
N GLY A 22 -17.97 -29.45 5.90
CA GLY A 22 -17.80 -28.13 6.50
C GLY A 22 -16.63 -27.34 5.91
N ALA A 23 -15.47 -27.98 5.74
CA ALA A 23 -14.29 -27.37 5.13
C ALA A 23 -14.51 -27.01 3.66
N VAL A 24 -15.19 -27.88 2.89
CA VAL A 24 -15.52 -27.62 1.48
C VAL A 24 -16.52 -26.46 1.37
N ILE A 25 -17.57 -26.43 2.20
CA ILE A 25 -18.52 -25.32 2.22
C ILE A 25 -17.81 -24.03 2.62
N GLY A 26 -16.94 -24.06 3.63
CA GLY A 26 -16.15 -22.90 4.04
C GLY A 26 -15.25 -22.38 2.90
N ALA A 27 -14.55 -23.28 2.21
CA ALA A 27 -13.66 -22.91 1.11
C ALA A 27 -14.41 -22.39 -0.13
N VAL A 28 -15.59 -22.94 -0.46
CA VAL A 28 -16.32 -22.59 -1.68
C VAL A 28 -17.23 -21.38 -1.48
N VAL A 29 -17.79 -21.20 -0.29
CA VAL A 29 -18.79 -20.16 -0.03
C VAL A 29 -18.20 -18.99 0.74
N ILE A 30 -17.50 -19.26 1.85
CA ILE A 30 -17.05 -18.21 2.77
C ILE A 30 -15.76 -17.56 2.25
N MET A 31 -14.81 -18.36 1.78
CA MET A 31 -13.51 -17.84 1.35
C MET A 31 -13.64 -16.79 0.24
N PRO A 32 -14.38 -16.98 -0.87
CA PRO A 32 -14.48 -15.96 -1.91
C PRO A 32 -15.06 -14.64 -1.41
N THR A 33 -16.12 -14.70 -0.59
CA THR A 33 -16.72 -13.49 -0.02
C THR A 33 -15.77 -12.76 0.91
N MET A 34 -14.99 -13.51 1.70
CA MET A 34 -13.97 -12.92 2.57
C MET A 34 -12.85 -12.29 1.75
N MET A 35 -12.39 -12.95 0.68
CA MET A 35 -11.37 -12.40 -0.22
C MET A 35 -11.83 -11.09 -0.86
N GLU A 36 -13.07 -11.02 -1.32
CA GLU A 36 -13.64 -9.81 -1.93
C GLU A 36 -13.74 -8.66 -0.93
N GLU A 37 -14.16 -8.92 0.31
CA GLU A 37 -14.18 -7.89 1.36
C GLU A 37 -12.77 -7.42 1.73
N MET A 38 -11.80 -8.34 1.82
CA MET A 38 -10.40 -8.01 2.14
C MET A 38 -9.73 -7.12 1.09
N GLN A 39 -10.27 -7.06 -0.13
CA GLN A 39 -9.77 -6.19 -1.18
C GLN A 39 -10.26 -4.75 -1.06
N LYS A 40 -11.30 -4.48 -0.26
CA LYS A 40 -11.84 -3.13 -0.16
C LYS A 40 -10.91 -2.22 0.66
N PRO A 41 -10.75 -0.94 0.27
CA PRO A 41 -9.98 0.04 1.04
C PRO A 41 -10.40 0.14 2.51
N GLU A 42 -11.70 0.05 2.79
CA GLU A 42 -12.26 0.07 4.15
C GLU A 42 -11.76 -1.10 5.00
N SER A 43 -11.54 -2.27 4.39
CA SER A 43 -11.02 -3.43 5.10
C SER A 43 -9.59 -3.18 5.56
N CYS A 44 -8.75 -2.58 4.73
CA CYS A 44 -7.38 -2.24 5.09
C CYS A 44 -7.35 -1.28 6.29
N ALA A 45 -8.12 -0.19 6.23
CA ALA A 45 -8.21 0.80 7.31
C ALA A 45 -8.77 0.21 8.62
N SER A 46 -9.79 -0.66 8.52
CA SER A 46 -10.46 -1.23 9.70
C SER A 46 -9.65 -2.35 10.37
N ASN A 47 -8.80 -3.06 9.63
CA ASN A 47 -8.05 -4.21 10.15
C ASN A 47 -6.58 -3.89 10.43
N CYS A 48 -6.02 -2.84 9.81
CA CYS A 48 -4.64 -2.42 10.00
C CYS A 48 -4.62 -0.94 10.37
N HIS A 49 -4.24 -0.62 11.62
CA HIS A 49 -4.20 0.78 12.07
C HIS A 49 -3.23 1.63 11.24
N GLU A 50 -2.17 1.02 10.72
CA GLU A 50 -1.16 1.69 9.89
C GLU A 50 -1.77 2.19 8.58
N MET A 51 -2.82 1.53 8.09
CA MET A 51 -3.48 1.87 6.83
C MET A 51 -4.51 3.00 6.97
N GLN A 52 -4.93 3.34 8.19
CA GLN A 52 -5.96 4.34 8.43
C GLN A 52 -5.60 5.74 7.91
N PRO A 53 -4.40 6.30 8.16
CA PRO A 53 -4.04 7.62 7.66
C PRO A 53 -4.03 7.67 6.12
N PHE A 54 -3.58 6.58 5.48
CA PHE A 54 -3.54 6.48 4.02
C PHE A 54 -4.95 6.44 3.42
N TYR A 55 -5.86 5.67 4.03
CA TYR A 55 -7.28 5.67 3.66
C TYR A 55 -7.92 7.04 3.83
N ASP A 56 -7.76 7.69 4.99
CA ASP A 56 -8.35 9.00 5.27
C ASP A 56 -7.87 10.05 4.25
N SER A 57 -6.60 10.01 3.85
CA SER A 57 -6.05 10.91 2.83
C SER A 57 -6.60 10.63 1.42
N LEU A 58 -6.88 9.37 1.07
CA LEU A 58 -7.51 9.00 -0.20
C LEU A 58 -8.90 9.62 -0.30
N MET A 59 -9.69 9.47 0.76
CA MET A 59 -11.11 9.86 0.80
C MET A 59 -11.34 11.36 0.59
N VAL A 60 -10.32 12.19 0.82
CA VAL A 60 -10.37 13.65 0.59
C VAL A 60 -9.62 14.09 -0.67
N SER A 61 -9.07 13.14 -1.44
CA SER A 61 -8.31 13.40 -2.66
C SER A 61 -9.20 13.38 -3.92
N PRO A 62 -8.70 13.87 -5.06
CA PRO A 62 -9.36 13.69 -6.36
C PRO A 62 -9.54 12.21 -6.78
N HIS A 63 -8.86 11.27 -6.11
CA HIS A 63 -8.94 9.83 -6.38
C HIS A 63 -9.81 9.08 -5.36
N ALA A 64 -10.63 9.75 -4.55
CA ALA A 64 -11.45 9.13 -3.51
C ALA A 64 -12.37 7.99 -3.99
N GLU A 65 -12.72 7.96 -5.27
CA GLU A 65 -13.55 6.91 -5.89
C GLU A 65 -12.73 5.83 -6.62
N VAL A 66 -11.40 5.92 -6.56
CA VAL A 66 -10.48 4.95 -7.18
C VAL A 66 -10.05 3.93 -6.14
N ASP A 67 -10.14 2.65 -6.51
CA ASP A 67 -9.72 1.55 -5.64
C ASP A 67 -8.19 1.58 -5.42
N CYS A 68 -7.74 1.27 -4.19
CA CYS A 68 -6.33 1.26 -3.82
C CYS A 68 -5.48 0.39 -4.78
N HIS A 69 -6.02 -0.72 -5.26
CA HIS A 69 -5.32 -1.67 -6.14
C HIS A 69 -5.08 -1.14 -7.55
N GLU A 70 -5.78 -0.09 -7.98
CA GLU A 70 -5.48 0.52 -9.27
C GLU A 70 -4.10 1.17 -9.28
N CYS A 71 -3.64 1.67 -8.13
CA CYS A 71 -2.27 2.13 -7.95
C CYS A 71 -1.37 1.05 -7.32
N HIS A 72 -1.85 0.33 -6.32
CA HIS A 72 -1.12 -0.69 -5.57
C HIS A 72 -1.45 -2.11 -6.05
N LYS A 73 -1.14 -2.41 -7.33
CA LYS A 73 -1.46 -3.71 -7.94
C LYS A 73 -0.85 -4.87 -7.11
N PRO A 74 -1.67 -5.77 -6.52
CA PRO A 74 -1.19 -6.81 -5.63
C PRO A 74 -0.44 -7.90 -6.41
N HIS A 75 0.68 -8.37 -5.87
CA HIS A 75 1.48 -9.44 -6.49
C HIS A 75 0.99 -10.83 -6.12
N LYS A 76 0.16 -10.92 -5.06
CA LYS A 76 -0.42 -12.13 -4.48
C LYS A 76 -1.81 -11.80 -3.91
N PRO A 77 -2.69 -12.79 -3.68
CA PRO A 77 -3.96 -12.56 -3.02
C PRO A 77 -3.80 -11.87 -1.65
N GLU A 78 -4.68 -10.91 -1.34
CA GLU A 78 -4.63 -10.08 -0.12
C GLU A 78 -4.61 -10.89 1.18
N LEU A 79 -5.22 -12.09 1.18
CA LEU A 79 -5.16 -13.00 2.32
C LEU A 79 -3.73 -13.30 2.79
N PHE A 80 -2.77 -13.37 1.88
CA PHE A 80 -1.38 -13.61 2.25
C PHE A 80 -0.72 -12.39 2.90
N LEU A 81 -1.16 -11.17 2.59
CA LEU A 81 -0.72 -9.96 3.28
C LEU A 81 -1.20 -10.01 4.73
N TYR A 82 -2.49 -10.25 4.96
CA TYR A 82 -3.08 -10.34 6.30
C TYR A 82 -2.43 -11.44 7.15
N ILE A 83 -2.22 -12.63 6.57
CA ILE A 83 -1.55 -13.73 7.28
C ILE A 83 -0.10 -13.36 7.57
N GLY A 84 0.62 -12.76 6.61
CA GLY A 84 1.99 -12.33 6.79
C GLY A 84 2.13 -11.33 7.94
N GLU A 85 1.28 -10.31 7.94
CA GLU A 85 1.29 -9.27 8.97
C GLU A 85 0.93 -9.80 10.36
N ALA A 86 -0.06 -10.69 10.44
CA ALA A 86 -0.41 -11.36 11.69
C ALA A 86 0.73 -12.22 12.25
N LEU A 87 1.50 -12.89 11.37
CA LEU A 87 2.67 -13.67 11.76
C LEU A 87 3.81 -12.76 12.22
N HIS A 88 4.06 -11.63 11.56
CA HIS A 88 5.06 -10.64 11.97
C HIS A 88 4.75 -10.08 13.36
N HIS A 89 3.49 -9.69 13.62
CA HIS A 89 3.06 -9.29 14.96
C HIS A 89 3.33 -10.38 16.00
N ALA A 90 2.99 -11.64 15.70
CA ALA A 90 3.21 -12.75 16.62
C ALA A 90 4.70 -12.98 16.91
N GLU A 91 5.55 -12.88 15.88
CA GLU A 91 6.99 -13.00 15.98
C GLU A 91 7.60 -11.86 16.82
N TRP A 92 7.28 -10.61 16.51
CA TRP A 92 7.78 -9.45 17.26
C TRP A 92 7.33 -9.44 18.72
N MET A 93 6.08 -9.85 18.99
CA MET A 93 5.61 -10.03 20.37
C MET A 93 6.37 -11.14 21.10
N ALA A 94 6.70 -12.24 20.41
CA ALA A 94 7.48 -13.34 21.00
C ALA A 94 8.94 -12.95 21.25
N GLU A 95 9.50 -12.08 20.42
CA GLU A 95 10.82 -11.47 20.60
C GLU A 95 10.83 -10.38 21.69
N GLY A 96 9.65 -9.89 22.10
CA GLY A 96 9.50 -8.87 23.12
C GLY A 96 9.80 -7.46 22.61
N LYS A 97 9.66 -7.22 21.29
CA LYS A 97 9.84 -5.88 20.71
C LYS A 97 8.82 -4.89 21.28
N SER A 98 9.25 -3.65 21.51
CA SER A 98 8.33 -2.56 21.82
C SER A 98 7.58 -2.09 20.57
N PHE A 99 6.51 -1.31 20.74
CA PHE A 99 5.80 -0.72 19.61
C PHE A 99 6.69 0.23 18.80
N GLU A 100 7.59 0.96 19.48
CA GLU A 100 8.55 1.84 18.84
C GLU A 100 9.55 1.07 17.96
N GLU A 101 10.06 -0.07 18.43
CA GLU A 101 10.97 -0.91 17.64
C GLU A 101 10.28 -1.51 16.40
N MET A 102 8.99 -1.84 16.51
CA MET A 102 8.20 -2.31 15.36
C MET A 102 7.97 -1.18 14.35
N ALA A 103 7.58 0.02 14.82
CA ALA A 103 7.35 1.18 13.97
C ALA A 103 8.63 1.61 13.23
N GLU A 104 9.78 1.64 13.93
CA GLU A 104 11.08 1.97 13.33
C GLU A 104 11.47 1.00 12.20
N GLU A 105 11.17 -0.30 12.35
CA GLU A 105 11.47 -1.27 11.29
C GLU A 105 10.59 -1.07 10.04
N VAL A 106 9.31 -0.70 10.22
CA VAL A 106 8.40 -0.36 9.12
C VAL A 106 8.88 0.91 8.40
N GLU A 107 9.24 1.94 9.16
CA GLU A 107 9.72 3.22 8.60
C GLU A 107 11.02 3.07 7.82
N ASN A 108 11.94 2.22 8.28
CA ASN A 108 13.20 1.96 7.58
C ASN A 108 13.06 1.09 6.32
N LYS A 109 11.92 0.40 6.16
CA LYS A 109 11.64 -0.49 5.02
C LYS A 109 10.23 -0.22 4.49
N PRO A 110 9.95 0.99 3.99
CA PRO A 110 8.61 1.34 3.55
C PRO A 110 8.19 0.46 2.37
N PRO A 111 6.90 0.15 2.24
CA PRO A 111 6.40 -0.61 1.11
C PRO A 111 6.69 0.10 -0.22
N ALA A 112 6.82 -0.69 -1.29
CA ALA A 112 7.13 -0.16 -2.60
C ALA A 112 6.03 0.81 -3.07
N SER A 113 6.45 1.98 -3.56
CA SER A 113 5.54 2.96 -4.17
C SER A 113 4.91 2.41 -5.46
N PRO A 114 3.71 2.90 -5.84
CA PRO A 114 3.11 2.61 -7.13
C PRO A 114 4.05 2.91 -8.29
N LYS A 115 3.97 2.11 -9.36
CA LYS A 115 4.76 2.35 -10.56
C LYS A 115 4.14 3.48 -11.39
N ASN A 116 4.99 4.23 -12.08
CA ASN A 116 4.59 5.35 -12.93
C ASN A 116 3.61 4.92 -14.05
N GLU A 117 3.76 3.69 -14.55
CA GLU A 117 2.93 3.13 -15.61
C GLU A 117 1.45 3.03 -15.22
N TYR A 118 1.12 2.79 -13.95
CA TYR A 118 -0.27 2.67 -13.49
C TYR A 118 -1.01 4.00 -13.53
N CYS A 119 -0.31 5.11 -13.28
CA CYS A 119 -0.87 6.45 -13.45
C CYS A 119 -1.30 6.70 -14.91
N LEU A 120 -0.49 6.22 -15.86
CA LEU A 120 -0.69 6.42 -17.29
C LEU A 120 -1.79 5.53 -17.90
N GLU A 121 -2.26 4.50 -17.16
CA GLU A 121 -3.43 3.71 -17.57
C GLU A 121 -4.66 4.65 -17.72
N CYS A 122 -4.85 5.58 -16.79
CA CYS A 122 -5.95 6.56 -16.84
C CYS A 122 -5.53 7.92 -17.43
N HIS A 123 -4.30 8.38 -17.17
CA HIS A 123 -3.79 9.71 -17.58
C HIS A 123 -3.20 9.78 -19.00
N ASN A 124 -3.80 9.05 -19.94
CA ASN A 124 -3.42 9.08 -21.36
C ASN A 124 -4.32 10.02 -22.20
N GLY A 125 -5.38 10.59 -21.61
CA GLY A 125 -6.35 11.46 -22.27
C GLY A 125 -7.71 10.84 -22.55
N GLU A 126 -7.91 9.54 -22.28
CA GLU A 126 -9.20 8.86 -22.45
C GLU A 126 -10.08 8.93 -21.19
N GLU A 127 -9.50 8.62 -20.03
CA GLU A 127 -10.23 8.57 -18.74
C GLU A 127 -9.90 9.76 -17.83
N ALA A 128 -8.64 10.21 -17.85
CA ALA A 128 -8.17 11.38 -17.10
C ALA A 128 -7.30 12.30 -17.97
N MET A 129 -7.01 13.50 -17.45
CA MET A 129 -6.26 14.51 -18.18
C MET A 129 -4.87 13.98 -18.57
N LYS A 130 -4.57 14.02 -19.88
CA LYS A 130 -3.27 13.59 -20.41
C LYS A 130 -2.16 14.47 -19.84
N VAL A 131 -1.05 13.84 -19.47
CA VAL A 131 0.19 14.55 -19.12
C VAL A 131 0.69 15.33 -20.34
N LEU A 132 1.10 16.58 -20.14
CA LEU A 132 1.68 17.39 -21.20
C LEU A 132 2.99 16.73 -21.69
N GLU A 133 3.15 16.58 -23.01
CA GLU A 133 4.29 15.87 -23.61
C GLU A 133 5.66 16.49 -23.25
N ASN A 134 5.70 17.78 -22.93
CA ASN A 134 6.90 18.49 -22.51
C ASN A 134 7.20 18.36 -20.99
N ILE A 135 6.39 17.61 -20.24
CA ILE A 135 6.53 17.35 -18.79
C ILE A 135 6.54 15.83 -18.52
N GLY A 136 5.90 15.04 -19.38
CA GLY A 136 5.78 13.58 -19.26
C GLY A 136 7.04 12.81 -19.63
N ASP A 137 8.19 13.15 -19.03
CA ASP A 137 9.34 12.26 -19.03
C ASP A 137 8.99 11.01 -18.19
N PRO A 138 8.95 9.80 -18.78
CA PRO A 138 8.56 8.58 -18.08
C PRO A 138 9.54 8.17 -16.98
N THR A 139 10.75 8.74 -16.95
CA THR A 139 11.75 8.52 -15.90
C THR A 139 11.45 9.28 -14.61
N ILE A 140 10.52 10.23 -14.64
CA ILE A 140 10.10 11.02 -13.48
C ILE A 140 8.76 10.47 -12.98
N MET A 141 8.71 10.15 -11.68
CA MET A 141 7.48 9.66 -11.05
C MET A 141 6.44 10.78 -10.97
N CYS A 142 5.18 10.50 -11.33
CA CYS A 142 4.10 11.52 -11.31
C CYS A 142 3.97 12.19 -9.94
N PHE A 143 4.11 11.43 -8.86
CA PHE A 143 3.96 11.90 -7.48
C PHE A 143 5.12 12.80 -7.00
N ASN A 144 6.19 12.97 -7.78
CA ASN A 144 7.26 13.93 -7.46
C ASN A 144 6.77 15.37 -7.62
N CYS A 145 5.83 15.60 -8.54
CA CYS A 145 5.12 16.88 -8.67
C CYS A 145 3.74 16.82 -8.02
N HIS A 146 2.99 15.73 -8.22
CA HIS A 146 1.67 15.53 -7.66
C HIS A 146 1.73 14.97 -6.23
N LYS A 147 2.26 15.77 -5.30
CA LYS A 147 2.56 15.33 -3.92
C LYS A 147 1.35 14.82 -3.14
N THR A 148 0.15 15.29 -3.46
CA THR A 148 -1.09 14.85 -2.81
C THR A 148 -1.51 13.43 -3.20
N ILE A 149 -0.81 12.80 -4.15
CA ILE A 149 -0.96 11.38 -4.51
C ILE A 149 -0.24 10.50 -3.48
N LYS A 150 0.84 10.98 -2.87
CA LYS A 150 1.41 10.28 -1.71
C LYS A 150 0.41 10.45 -0.57
N HIS A 151 -0.36 9.39 -0.33
CA HIS A 151 -1.25 9.27 0.80
C HIS A 151 -0.47 9.65 2.06
N THR A 152 -0.82 10.79 2.66
CA THR A 152 -0.07 11.51 3.70
C THR A 152 1.43 11.63 3.46
N ALA A 153 1.88 12.81 3.03
CA ALA A 153 3.29 13.16 3.13
C ALA A 153 3.78 12.83 4.55
N HIS A 154 4.82 12.00 4.67
CA HIS A 154 5.69 12.14 5.82
C HIS A 154 6.10 13.61 5.81
N GLU A 155 5.67 14.39 6.80
CA GLU A 155 6.33 15.65 7.01
C GLU A 155 7.76 15.29 7.45
N ILE A 156 8.74 15.46 6.56
CA ILE A 156 10.18 15.31 6.86
C ILE A 156 10.57 16.11 8.13
N SER A 157 9.74 17.05 8.59
CA SER A 157 9.93 17.76 9.85
C SER A 157 9.81 16.94 11.13
N GLU A 158 9.35 15.68 11.11
CA GLU A 158 9.36 14.84 12.32
C GLU A 158 10.61 13.95 12.46
N TYR A 159 11.47 13.88 11.44
CA TYR A 159 12.76 13.17 11.55
C TYR A 159 13.78 13.98 12.37
N ALA A 160 13.73 13.81 13.69
CA ALA A 160 14.67 14.41 14.63
C ALA A 160 15.89 13.51 14.90
N ALA A 161 16.63 13.13 13.86
CA ALA A 161 17.96 12.54 14.04
C ALA A 161 19.05 13.53 13.63
N TYR A 162 19.78 14.01 14.64
CA TYR A 162 21.09 14.69 14.56
C TYR A 162 21.19 15.88 13.60
N GLU A 163 21.03 17.09 14.14
CA GLU A 163 21.45 18.38 13.53
C GLU A 163 21.01 18.67 12.08
N SER A 164 19.91 18.10 11.60
CA SER A 164 19.30 18.54 10.34
C SER A 164 18.51 19.84 10.56
N PRO A 165 18.70 20.88 9.72
CA PRO A 165 17.87 22.07 9.75
C PRO A 165 16.40 21.73 9.50
N SER A 166 15.48 22.42 10.17
CA SER A 166 14.06 22.36 9.81
C SER A 166 13.88 22.96 8.41
N TYR A 167 13.45 22.12 7.46
CA TYR A 167 13.20 22.52 6.07
C TYR A 167 11.72 22.78 5.76
N ALA A 168 10.90 22.96 6.79
CA ALA A 168 9.50 23.34 6.65
C ALA A 168 9.38 24.62 5.80
N GLY A 169 8.78 24.51 4.62
CA GLY A 169 8.55 25.62 3.69
C GLY A 169 9.57 25.78 2.54
N TYR A 170 10.55 24.89 2.39
CA TYR A 170 11.47 24.92 1.24
C TYR A 170 11.03 23.95 0.13
N GLU A 171 10.94 24.44 -1.11
CA GLU A 171 10.53 23.71 -2.31
C GLU A 171 11.36 22.44 -2.58
N CYS A 172 12.57 22.35 -2.02
CA CYS A 172 13.51 21.24 -2.13
C CYS A 172 12.91 19.89 -1.69
N VAL A 173 12.04 19.87 -0.67
CA VAL A 173 11.43 18.63 -0.16
C VAL A 173 10.42 18.02 -1.13
N ALA A 174 10.19 18.65 -2.29
CA ALA A 174 9.40 18.04 -3.36
C ALA A 174 10.03 16.79 -3.97
N CYS A 175 11.35 16.76 -4.04
CA CYS A 175 12.08 15.66 -4.66
C CYS A 175 12.87 14.83 -3.65
N HIS A 176 13.03 15.29 -2.41
CA HIS A 176 13.82 14.59 -1.38
C HIS A 176 13.03 13.56 -0.54
N ASP A 177 11.71 13.45 -0.75
CA ASP A 177 10.82 12.59 0.03
C ASP A 177 10.73 11.14 -0.51
N ASP A 178 11.46 10.78 -1.57
CA ASP A 178 11.38 9.43 -2.16
C ASP A 178 12.71 8.65 -2.18
N HIS A 179 13.82 9.23 -1.68
CA HIS A 179 15.17 8.65 -1.65
C HIS A 179 15.68 8.03 -2.96
N ASN A 180 15.02 8.25 -4.10
CA ASN A 180 15.26 7.55 -5.36
C ASN A 180 15.69 8.48 -6.51
N VAL A 181 15.77 9.78 -6.26
CA VAL A 181 16.17 10.78 -7.27
C VAL A 181 17.55 11.36 -6.96
N ASP A 182 18.51 11.12 -7.86
CA ASP A 182 19.76 11.89 -7.90
C ASP A 182 19.46 13.31 -8.39
N VAL A 183 19.62 14.30 -7.52
CA VAL A 183 19.36 15.71 -7.85
C VAL A 183 20.57 16.32 -8.54
N THR A 184 20.45 16.64 -9.83
CA THR A 184 21.43 17.43 -10.58
C THR A 184 20.86 18.80 -10.97
N ALA A 185 21.69 19.70 -11.51
CA ALA A 185 21.21 21.01 -11.97
C ALA A 185 20.16 20.87 -13.10
N GLU A 186 20.25 19.81 -13.89
CA GLU A 186 19.33 19.46 -14.96
C GLU A 186 17.96 19.01 -14.43
N THR A 187 17.90 18.33 -13.27
CA THR A 187 16.65 17.91 -12.61
C THR A 187 15.74 19.12 -12.31
N CYS A 188 16.34 20.26 -11.96
CA CYS A 188 15.62 21.53 -11.71
C CYS A 188 14.95 22.08 -12.97
N MET A 189 15.57 21.89 -14.14
CA MET A 189 15.16 22.49 -15.41
C MET A 189 13.97 21.77 -16.05
N VAL A 190 13.61 20.59 -15.56
CA VAL A 190 12.38 19.87 -15.93
C VAL A 190 11.14 20.70 -15.55
N CYS A 191 11.15 21.29 -14.36
CA CYS A 191 10.04 22.11 -13.85
C CYS A 191 10.23 23.61 -14.14
N HIS A 192 11.49 24.08 -14.22
CA HIS A 192 11.84 25.45 -14.60
C HIS A 192 12.63 25.49 -15.93
N PRO A 193 12.01 25.22 -17.09
CA PRO A 193 12.72 25.34 -18.35
C PRO A 193 13.11 26.80 -18.58
N PRO A 194 14.37 27.11 -18.89
CA PRO A 194 14.83 28.48 -19.15
C PRO A 194 14.10 29.10 -20.35
N GLU A 195 13.58 28.25 -21.24
CA GLU A 195 12.66 28.58 -22.33
C GLU A 195 11.41 29.34 -21.87
N LYS A 196 10.90 29.05 -20.67
CA LYS A 196 9.65 29.62 -20.12
C LYS A 196 9.86 30.89 -19.31
N HIS A 197 11.11 31.32 -19.13
CA HIS A 197 11.49 32.55 -18.43
C HIS A 197 12.01 33.65 -19.39
N LYS A 198 11.84 33.47 -20.71
CA LYS A 198 12.35 34.39 -21.74
C LYS A 198 11.72 35.79 -21.75
N ASP A 199 10.65 36.02 -20.98
CA ASP A 199 9.91 37.30 -20.92
C ASP A 199 9.91 37.95 -19.51
N MET A 200 10.92 37.68 -18.67
CA MET A 200 11.12 38.39 -17.40
C MET A 200 12.27 39.41 -17.48
#